data_AF-A0A363T8H9-F1
#
_entry.id   AF-A0A363T8H9-F1
#
_cell.length_a   1.000
_cell.length_b   1.000
_cell.length_c   1.000
_cell.angle_alpha   90.00
_cell.angle_beta   90.00
_cell.angle_gamma   90.00
#
_symmetry.space_group_name_H-M   'P 1'
#
loop_
_entity.id
_entity.type
_entity.pdbx_description
1 polymer ?
#
loop_
_entity_poly.entity_id
_entity_poly.type
_entity_poly.pdbx_seq_one_letter_code
_entity_poly.pdbx_strand_id
1 'polypeptide(L)'
;MNIKLCLALISLAIFSVGCGKAEPVCPPATGTPQYLSVPPDQLPTPIPAKGQSQMKIGNQELQVDKIIDGPLCNDTWSGVVYVGCDVQVYPWVEEPLFLKQCQLTIEPQTVVYVADHNNSAYYNGCSCHTGATPEP
;
A
#
# COMPACT_ATOMS: atom_id res chain seq x y z
N MET A 1 2.76 -51.22 -19.02
CA MET A 1 2.81 -49.90 -18.33
C MET A 1 1.99 -50.01 -17.06
N ASN A 2 2.58 -49.74 -15.90
CA ASN A 2 2.02 -50.10 -14.59
C ASN A 2 1.10 -48.96 -14.11
N ILE A 3 -0.19 -49.22 -13.89
CA ILE A 3 -1.19 -48.20 -13.49
C ILE A 3 -0.73 -47.41 -12.25
N LYS A 4 -0.04 -48.08 -11.32
CA LYS A 4 0.53 -47.46 -10.11
C LYS A 4 1.66 -46.45 -10.43
N LEU A 5 2.42 -46.69 -11.50
CA LEU A 5 3.49 -45.81 -11.99
C LEU A 5 2.90 -44.58 -12.71
N CYS A 6 1.81 -44.76 -13.47
CA CYS A 6 1.08 -43.65 -14.08
C CYS A 6 0.43 -42.73 -13.03
N LEU A 7 -0.20 -43.29 -11.98
CA LEU A 7 -0.76 -42.52 -10.88
C LEU A 7 0.31 -41.73 -10.11
N ALA A 8 1.48 -42.32 -9.86
CA ALA A 8 2.58 -41.62 -9.19
C ALA A 8 3.12 -40.43 -10.01
N LEU A 9 3.19 -40.57 -11.34
CA LEU A 9 3.64 -39.50 -12.25
C LEU A 9 2.63 -38.35 -12.36
N ILE A 10 1.32 -38.66 -12.34
CA ILE A 10 0.26 -37.64 -12.37
C ILE A 10 0.25 -36.84 -11.07
N SER A 11 0.39 -37.51 -9.92
CA SER A 11 0.47 -36.83 -8.62
C SER A 11 1.67 -35.89 -8.54
N LEU A 12 2.84 -36.28 -9.06
CA LEU A 12 4.04 -35.45 -9.05
C LEU A 12 3.93 -34.23 -9.99
N ALA A 13 3.19 -34.35 -11.10
CA ALA A 13 2.96 -33.25 -12.05
C ALA A 13 1.97 -32.18 -11.54
N ILE A 14 1.08 -32.51 -10.59
CA ILE A 14 0.15 -31.54 -10.00
C ILE A 14 0.85 -30.64 -8.96
N PHE A 15 1.91 -31.12 -8.31
CA PHE A 15 2.66 -30.34 -7.32
C PHE A 15 3.63 -29.32 -7.94
N SER A 16 3.96 -29.42 -9.22
CA SER A 16 4.90 -28.51 -9.89
C SER A 16 4.25 -27.26 -10.50
N VAL A 17 2.93 -27.08 -10.39
CA VAL A 17 2.21 -25.96 -11.04
C VAL A 17 2.10 -24.69 -10.16
N GLY A 18 2.63 -24.70 -8.94
CA GLY A 18 2.27 -23.69 -7.92
C GLY A 18 3.42 -22.89 -7.33
N CYS A 19 4.14 -22.09 -8.11
CA CYS A 19 4.95 -20.98 -7.57
C CYS A 19 5.28 -19.94 -8.66
N GLY A 20 4.27 -19.27 -9.19
CA GLY A 20 4.49 -18.00 -9.88
C GLY A 20 4.73 -16.89 -8.86
N LYS A 21 5.70 -16.00 -9.09
CA LYS A 21 5.76 -14.74 -8.34
C LYS A 21 4.47 -13.97 -8.60
N ALA A 22 3.81 -13.49 -7.55
CA ALA A 22 2.68 -12.60 -7.70
C ALA A 22 3.11 -11.35 -8.49
N GLU A 23 2.25 -10.90 -9.41
CA GLU A 23 2.47 -9.63 -10.09
C GLU A 23 2.35 -8.48 -9.06
N PRO A 24 3.22 -7.47 -9.13
CA PRO A 24 3.13 -6.31 -8.25
C PRO A 24 1.82 -5.57 -8.52
N VAL A 25 1.21 -5.03 -7.45
CA VAL A 25 -0.05 -4.28 -7.56
C VAL A 25 0.13 -2.99 -8.35
N CYS A 26 1.24 -2.29 -8.09
CA CYS A 26 1.61 -1.10 -8.85
C CYS A 26 2.56 -1.48 -10.01
N PRO A 27 2.46 -0.77 -11.16
CA PRO A 27 3.33 -1.03 -12.30
C PRO A 27 4.82 -0.86 -11.92
N PRO A 28 5.76 -1.53 -12.62
CA PRO A 28 7.19 -1.39 -12.36
C PRO A 28 7.59 0.08 -12.32
N ALA A 29 8.31 0.48 -11.26
CA ALA A 29 8.62 1.86 -10.93
C ALA A 29 9.37 2.58 -12.07
N THR A 30 8.63 3.18 -13.00
CA THR A 30 9.14 4.29 -13.80
C THR A 30 8.67 5.57 -13.12
N GLY A 31 9.39 5.99 -12.09
CA GLY A 31 9.14 7.27 -11.41
C GLY A 31 8.14 7.22 -10.24
N THR A 32 8.00 6.08 -9.56
CA THR A 32 7.30 6.00 -8.26
C THR A 32 8.27 5.72 -7.10
N PRO A 33 8.02 6.32 -5.92
CA PRO A 33 6.97 7.31 -5.70
C PRO A 33 7.35 8.64 -6.36
N GLN A 34 6.33 9.43 -6.72
CA GLN A 34 6.56 10.76 -7.26
C GLN A 34 7.05 11.69 -6.15
N TYR A 35 8.10 12.47 -6.42
CA TYR A 35 8.66 13.36 -5.41
C TYR A 35 7.99 14.73 -5.40
N LEU A 36 7.58 15.17 -4.22
CA LEU A 36 7.16 16.54 -3.95
C LEU A 36 8.38 17.46 -4.03
N SER A 37 8.21 18.60 -4.73
CA SER A 37 9.22 19.65 -4.85
C SER A 37 8.83 20.95 -4.12
N VAL A 38 7.58 21.04 -3.67
CA VAL A 38 7.06 22.21 -2.95
C VAL A 38 7.06 21.99 -1.44
N PRO A 39 7.29 23.05 -0.64
CA PRO A 39 7.17 22.99 0.81
C PRO A 39 5.77 22.52 1.29
N PRO A 40 5.65 21.89 2.47
CA PRO A 40 4.37 21.39 2.97
C PRO A 40 3.27 22.45 3.03
N ASP A 41 3.59 23.66 3.47
CA ASP A 41 2.67 24.80 3.57
C ASP A 41 2.06 25.24 2.22
N GLN A 42 2.64 24.79 1.11
CA GLN A 42 2.19 25.08 -0.26
C GLN A 42 1.44 23.92 -0.91
N LEU A 43 1.30 22.79 -0.20
CA LEU A 43 0.50 21.67 -0.69
C LEU A 43 -0.98 22.06 -0.76
N PRO A 44 -1.71 21.59 -1.79
CA PRO A 44 -3.14 21.78 -1.82
C PRO A 44 -3.77 21.12 -0.59
N THR A 45 -4.79 21.77 -0.02
CA THR A 45 -5.57 21.17 1.07
C THR A 45 -6.13 19.83 0.58
N PRO A 46 -5.94 18.73 1.34
CA PRO A 46 -6.49 17.45 0.96
C PRO A 46 -7.99 17.54 0.76
N ILE A 47 -8.48 16.93 -0.31
CA ILE A 47 -9.91 16.87 -0.56
C ILE A 47 -10.51 15.94 0.51
N PRO A 48 -11.50 16.41 1.30
CA PRO A 48 -12.18 15.53 2.24
C PRO A 48 -12.79 14.35 1.49
N ALA A 49 -12.69 13.15 2.06
CA ALA A 49 -13.27 11.97 1.44
C ALA A 49 -14.78 12.17 1.23
N LYS A 50 -15.23 12.06 -0.03
CA LYS A 50 -16.65 12.18 -0.37
C LYS A 50 -17.27 10.79 -0.46
N GLY A 51 -17.57 10.22 0.71
CA GLY A 51 -18.26 8.93 0.83
C GLY A 51 -17.35 7.72 0.61
N GLN A 52 -17.94 6.53 0.79
CA GLN A 52 -17.24 5.26 0.69
C GLN A 52 -17.04 4.83 -0.77
N SER A 53 -15.87 4.31 -1.08
CA SER A 53 -15.51 3.74 -2.38
C SER A 53 -15.33 2.23 -2.27
N GLN A 54 -15.64 1.49 -3.32
CA GLN A 54 -15.34 0.05 -3.39
C GLN A 54 -13.97 -0.15 -4.02
N MET A 55 -13.09 -0.89 -3.33
CA MET A 55 -11.75 -1.23 -3.80
C MET A 55 -11.56 -2.74 -3.83
N LYS A 56 -10.96 -3.24 -4.91
CA LYS A 56 -10.57 -4.65 -5.00
C LYS A 56 -9.16 -4.83 -4.44
N ILE A 57 -9.06 -5.56 -3.33
CA ILE A 57 -7.80 -5.88 -2.66
C ILE A 57 -7.63 -7.40 -2.70
N GLY A 58 -6.75 -7.87 -3.58
CA GLY A 58 -6.63 -9.29 -3.89
C GLY A 58 -7.94 -9.85 -4.48
N ASN A 59 -8.53 -10.83 -3.79
CA ASN A 59 -9.80 -11.46 -4.19
C ASN A 59 -11.02 -10.90 -3.45
N GLN A 60 -10.86 -9.84 -2.66
CA GLN A 60 -11.91 -9.25 -1.86
C GLN A 60 -12.29 -7.86 -2.40
N GLU A 61 -13.58 -7.56 -2.40
CA GLU A 61 -14.08 -6.18 -2.51
C GLU A 61 -14.21 -5.61 -1.10
N LEU A 62 -13.56 -4.47 -0.86
CA LEU A 62 -13.53 -3.78 0.42
C LEU A 62 -14.08 -2.37 0.24
N GLN A 63 -14.96 -1.97 1.16
CA GLN A 63 -15.33 -0.57 1.27
C GLN A 63 -14.21 0.21 1.96
N VAL A 64 -13.75 1.26 1.30
CA VAL A 64 -12.74 2.18 1.82
C VAL A 64 -13.37 3.54 2.02
N ASP A 65 -13.06 4.16 3.15
CA ASP A 65 -13.56 5.48 3.52
C ASP A 65 -12.79 6.58 2.79
N LYS A 66 -11.54 6.33 2.40
CA LYS A 66 -10.70 7.29 1.65
C LYS A 66 -9.74 6.58 0.70
N ILE A 67 -9.54 7.18 -0.47
CA ILE A 67 -8.49 6.81 -1.42
C ILE A 67 -7.50 7.98 -1.52
N ILE A 68 -6.21 7.68 -1.47
CA ILE A 68 -5.12 8.66 -1.59
C ILE A 68 -4.33 8.40 -2.86
N ASP A 69 -4.50 9.28 -3.84
CA ASP A 69 -3.74 9.35 -5.08
C ASP A 69 -3.15 10.77 -5.17
N GLY A 70 -1.97 10.97 -4.58
CA GLY A 70 -1.35 12.29 -4.45
C GLY A 70 -0.50 12.45 -3.20
N PRO A 71 -0.27 13.69 -2.71
CA PRO A 71 0.57 13.96 -1.55
C PRO A 71 0.13 13.19 -0.31
N LEU A 72 1.04 12.40 0.29
CA LEU A 72 0.79 11.71 1.56
C LEU A 72 0.93 12.64 2.79
N CYS A 73 0.70 13.94 2.61
CA CYS A 73 1.05 14.94 3.60
C CYS A 73 -0.03 15.98 3.89
N ASN A 74 0.01 16.52 5.11
CA ASN A 74 -0.90 17.56 5.62
C ASN A 74 -2.37 17.16 5.59
N ASP A 75 -2.64 15.92 6.01
CA ASP A 75 -3.96 15.30 5.96
C ASP A 75 -4.33 14.66 7.29
N THR A 76 -5.61 14.33 7.44
CA THR A 76 -6.12 13.53 8.57
C THR A 76 -6.88 12.33 8.03
N TRP A 77 -6.47 11.15 8.48
CA TRP A 77 -6.97 9.86 8.00
C TRP A 77 -7.73 9.16 9.12
N SER A 78 -8.89 8.59 8.79
CA SER A 78 -9.70 7.79 9.71
C SER A 78 -10.42 6.66 8.95
N GLY A 79 -10.76 5.58 9.64
CA GLY A 79 -11.48 4.44 9.06
C GLY A 79 -10.59 3.53 8.21
N VAL A 80 -11.08 3.09 7.06
CA VAL A 80 -10.33 2.27 6.10
C VAL A 80 -9.80 3.17 4.98
N VAL A 81 -8.48 3.30 4.89
CA VAL A 81 -7.81 4.15 3.89
C VAL A 81 -7.06 3.28 2.89
N TYR A 82 -7.20 3.60 1.61
CA TYR A 82 -6.44 2.99 0.53
C TYR A 82 -5.44 4.00 -0.04
N VAL A 83 -4.16 3.64 -0.02
CA VAL A 83 -3.05 4.41 -0.58
C VAL A 83 -2.71 3.80 -1.93
N GLY A 84 -3.01 4.54 -3.02
CA GLY A 84 -2.87 4.06 -4.38
C GLY A 84 -1.45 4.14 -4.93
N CYS A 85 -1.31 3.91 -6.23
CA CYS A 85 -0.01 3.90 -6.91
C CYS A 85 0.49 5.31 -7.28
N ASP A 86 -0.40 6.29 -7.39
CA ASP A 86 -0.08 7.65 -7.84
C ASP A 86 0.26 8.59 -6.67
N VAL A 87 0.87 8.04 -5.62
CA VAL A 87 1.19 8.79 -4.41
C VAL A 87 2.44 9.63 -4.56
N GLN A 88 2.43 10.76 -3.87
CA GLN A 88 3.51 11.73 -3.86
C GLN A 88 4.07 11.87 -2.44
N VAL A 89 5.39 11.88 -2.33
CA VAL A 89 6.10 11.88 -1.05
C VAL A 89 7.31 12.81 -1.12
N TYR A 90 7.86 13.21 0.03
CA TYR A 90 9.11 13.97 0.04
C TYR A 90 10.32 13.09 -0.27
N PRO A 91 11.38 13.66 -0.88
CA PRO A 91 12.60 12.90 -1.17
C PRO A 91 13.32 12.48 0.11
N TRP A 92 13.98 11.35 0.04
CA TRP A 92 14.86 10.82 1.09
C TRP A 92 16.15 10.28 0.46
N VAL A 93 17.17 10.00 1.28
CA VAL A 93 18.47 9.52 0.81
C VAL A 93 18.67 8.05 1.17
N GLU A 94 18.58 7.71 2.46
CA GLU A 94 18.88 6.37 2.96
C GLU A 94 17.61 5.66 3.43
N GLU A 95 16.97 6.18 4.47
CA GLU A 95 15.72 5.65 5.00
C GLU A 95 14.52 6.42 4.43
N PRO A 96 13.41 5.74 4.08
CA PRO A 96 12.22 6.36 3.48
C PRO A 96 11.40 7.14 4.50
N LEU A 97 12.00 8.10 5.19
CA LEU A 97 11.39 8.93 6.23
C LEU A 97 10.60 10.09 5.63
N PHE A 98 9.86 9.85 4.55
CA PHE A 98 9.19 10.89 3.78
C PHE A 98 7.96 11.50 4.47
N LEU A 99 7.54 10.94 5.62
CA LEU A 99 6.54 11.54 6.51
C LEU A 99 7.19 12.30 7.68
N LYS A 100 8.52 12.36 7.75
CA LYS A 100 9.22 13.19 8.73
C LYS A 100 8.91 14.66 8.44
N GLN A 101 8.50 15.41 9.47
CA GLN A 101 8.06 16.82 9.38
C GLN A 101 6.80 17.04 8.51
N CYS A 102 6.08 15.97 8.21
CA CYS A 102 4.78 16.05 7.59
C CYS A 102 3.67 16.13 8.66
N GLN A 103 2.67 16.99 8.47
CA GLN A 103 1.51 17.06 9.37
C GLN A 103 0.44 16.04 8.97
N LEU A 104 0.83 14.77 8.86
CA LEU A 104 -0.11 13.66 8.67
C LEU A 104 -0.58 13.15 10.02
N THR A 105 -1.88 13.17 10.25
CA THR A 105 -2.51 12.56 11.43
C THR A 105 -3.29 11.32 10.99
N ILE A 106 -3.00 10.18 11.59
CA ILE A 106 -3.73 8.93 11.36
C ILE A 106 -4.47 8.59 12.66
N GLU A 107 -5.79 8.65 12.63
CA GLU A 107 -6.63 8.42 13.81
C GLU A 107 -6.48 6.96 14.32
N PRO A 108 -6.69 6.71 15.62
CA PRO A 108 -6.71 5.35 16.16
C PRO A 108 -7.68 4.45 15.41
N GLN A 109 -7.35 3.15 15.33
CA GLN A 109 -8.16 2.13 14.63
C GLN A 109 -8.23 2.29 13.10
N THR A 110 -7.52 3.28 12.53
CA THR A 110 -7.39 3.41 11.08
C THR A 110 -6.63 2.22 10.50
N VAL A 111 -7.18 1.62 9.45
CA VAL A 111 -6.50 0.56 8.68
C VAL A 111 -6.08 1.14 7.35
N VAL A 112 -4.78 1.13 7.08
CA VAL A 112 -4.22 1.66 5.83
C VAL A 112 -3.79 0.49 4.94
N TYR A 113 -4.38 0.39 3.77
CA TYR A 113 -3.95 -0.53 2.71
C TYR A 113 -3.06 0.20 1.74
N VAL A 114 -1.88 -0.34 1.42
CA VAL A 114 -0.91 0.35 0.55
C VAL A 114 -0.62 -0.47 -0.71
N ALA A 115 -0.95 0.08 -1.86
CA ALA A 115 -0.78 -0.56 -3.16
C ALA A 115 0.68 -0.94 -3.43
N ASP A 116 1.62 -0.03 -3.19
CA ASP A 116 3.07 -0.25 -3.34
C ASP A 116 3.64 -1.31 -2.38
N HIS A 117 2.90 -1.67 -1.33
CA HIS A 117 3.20 -2.80 -0.45
C HIS A 117 2.31 -4.01 -0.73
N ASN A 118 1.93 -4.22 -1.99
CA ASN A 118 1.07 -5.32 -2.44
C ASN A 118 -0.28 -5.38 -1.72
N ASN A 119 -0.90 -4.22 -1.49
CA ASN A 119 -2.11 -4.06 -0.70
C ASN A 119 -2.00 -4.60 0.74
N SER A 120 -0.81 -4.57 1.35
CA SER A 120 -0.65 -4.92 2.76
C SER A 120 -1.43 -3.97 3.65
N ALA A 121 -2.06 -4.52 4.69
CA ALA A 121 -2.81 -3.76 5.69
C ALA A 121 -1.90 -3.33 6.86
N TYR A 122 -1.99 -2.06 7.23
CA TYR A 122 -1.24 -1.46 8.33
C TYR A 122 -2.21 -0.87 9.35
N TYR A 123 -2.24 -1.46 10.55
CA TYR A 123 -3.15 -1.08 11.64
C TYR A 123 -2.58 -0.01 12.56
N ASN A 124 -1.27 0.25 12.46
CA ASN A 124 -0.55 1.28 13.21
C ASN A 124 -0.16 2.46 12.28
N GLY A 125 -0.92 2.66 11.21
CA GLY A 125 -0.63 3.64 10.17
C GLY A 125 0.71 3.42 9.48
N CYS A 126 1.32 4.51 9.01
CA CYS A 126 2.57 4.51 8.22
C CYS A 126 3.81 4.84 9.07
N SER A 127 3.88 4.37 10.31
CA SER A 127 4.93 4.74 11.29
C SER A 127 6.36 4.41 10.83
N CYS A 128 6.55 3.43 9.96
CA CYS A 128 7.85 3.11 9.34
C CYS A 128 8.46 4.28 8.53
N HIS A 129 7.66 5.30 8.19
CA HIS A 129 8.05 6.44 7.37
C HIS A 129 8.11 7.78 8.13
N THR A 130 7.83 7.79 9.44
CA THR A 130 7.82 9.02 10.26
C THR A 130 9.18 9.35 10.87
N GLY A 131 10.06 8.35 10.98
CA GLY A 131 11.36 8.48 11.66
C GLY A 131 11.28 8.46 13.18
N ALA A 132 10.08 8.24 13.75
CA ALA A 132 9.93 7.90 15.15
C ALA A 132 10.02 6.37 15.31
N THR A 133 10.81 5.89 16.27
CA THR A 133 10.68 4.49 16.72
C THR A 133 9.26 4.30 17.27
N PRO A 134 8.49 3.29 16.82
CA PRO A 134 7.22 2.97 17.43
C PRO A 134 7.43 2.76 18.93
N GLU A 135 6.62 3.38 19.79
CA GLU A 135 6.62 2.99 21.20
C GLU A 135 6.16 1.53 21.31
N PRO A 136 6.84 0.71 22.13
CA PRO A 136 6.58 -0.73 22.26
C PRO A 136 5.20 -1.06 22.83
#